data_AF-V5IDF3-F1
#
_entry.id   AF-V5IDF3-F1
#
_cell.length_a   1.000
_cell.length_b   1.000
_cell.length_c   1.000
_cell.angle_alpha   90.00
_cell.angle_beta   90.00
_cell.angle_gamma   90.00
#
_symmetry.space_group_name_H-M   'P 1'
#
loop_
_entity.id
_entity.type
_entity.pdbx_description
1 polymer ?
#
loop_
_entity_poly.entity_id
_entity_poly.type
_entity_poly.pdbx_seq_one_letter_code
_entity_poly.pdbx_strand_id
1 'polypeptide(L)' 'MMKYARFLALLFTVAALLYAFADAYPRQFCSPNGEVCLGPLDCCSRQCVNAVCCDELLGTCLIDYPE' A
#
# COMPACT_ATOMS: atom_id res chain seq x y z
N MET A 1 -31.45 11.12 -24.60
CA MET A 1 -31.12 9.78 -24.08
C MET A 1 -29.67 9.35 -24.38
N MET A 2 -29.12 9.56 -25.58
CA MET A 2 -27.73 9.19 -25.95
C MET A 2 -26.60 9.87 -25.13
N LYS A 3 -26.81 11.09 -24.63
CA LYS A 3 -25.80 11.83 -23.85
C LYS A 3 -25.57 11.18 -22.47
N TYR A 4 -26.63 10.65 -21.87
CA TYR A 4 -26.58 9.94 -20.58
C TYR A 4 -25.85 8.61 -20.70
N ALA A 5 -26.10 7.84 -21.77
CA ALA A 5 -25.41 6.58 -22.03
C ALA A 5 -23.90 6.77 -22.23
N ARG A 6 -23.49 7.83 -22.93
CA ARG A 6 -22.07 8.18 -23.10
C ARG A 6 -21.43 8.66 -21.79
N PHE A 7 -22.15 9.42 -20.97
CA PHE A 7 -21.67 9.84 -19.65
C PHE A 7 -21.47 8.66 -18.71
N LEU A 8 -22.42 7.71 -18.69
CA LEU A 8 -22.29 6.49 -17.89
C LEU A 8 -21.11 5.65 -18.35
N ALA A 9 -20.94 5.44 -19.66
CA ALA A 9 -19.78 4.73 -20.20
C ALA A 9 -18.45 5.38 -19.79
N LEU A 10 -18.37 6.71 -19.85
CA LEU A 10 -17.19 7.47 -19.39
C LEU A 10 -16.92 7.26 -17.90
N LEU A 11 -17.93 7.37 -17.04
CA LEU A 11 -17.79 7.16 -15.60
C LEU A 11 -17.30 5.74 -15.29
N PHE A 12 -17.85 4.72 -15.96
CA PHE A 12 -17.40 3.35 -15.80
C PHE A 12 -15.94 3.15 -16.24
N THR A 13 -15.53 3.75 -17.36
CA THR A 13 -14.13 3.66 -17.82
C THR A 13 -13.16 4.34 -16.84
N VAL A 14 -13.51 5.51 -16.30
CA VAL A 14 -12.69 6.22 -15.31
C VAL A 14 -12.61 5.42 -14.01
N ALA A 15 -13.72 4.85 -13.54
CA ALA A 15 -13.72 4.02 -12.34
C ALA A 15 -12.85 2.77 -12.50
N ALA A 16 -12.94 2.08 -13.64
CA ALA A 16 -12.11 0.91 -13.94
C ALA A 16 -10.62 1.25 -13.97
N LEU A 17 -10.26 2.39 -14.56
CA LEU A 17 -8.89 2.92 -14.54
C LEU A 17 -8.43 3.18 -13.10
N LEU A 18 -9.21 3.89 -12.30
CA LEU A 18 -8.84 4.20 -10.91
C LEU A 18 -8.62 2.94 -10.06
N TYR A 19 -9.45 1.90 -10.24
CA TYR A 19 -9.26 0.61 -9.57
C TYR A 19 -7.96 -0.09 -9.99
N ALA A 20 -7.60 -0.05 -11.27
CA ALA A 20 -6.39 -0.69 -11.77
C ALA A 20 -5.09 -0.02 -11.28
N PHE A 21 -5.13 1.25 -10.88
CA PHE A 21 -3.95 2.00 -10.43
C PHE A 21 -3.83 2.13 -8.91
N ALA A 22 -4.74 1.53 -8.13
CA ALA A 22 -4.70 1.60 -6.67
C ALA A 22 -3.44 0.94 -6.07
N ASP A 23 -2.94 -0.13 -6.69
CA ASP A 23 -1.76 -0.88 -6.22
C ASP A 23 -0.43 -0.31 -6.73
N ALA A 24 -0.50 0.65 -7.66
CA ALA A 24 0.64 1.13 -8.42
C ALA A 24 1.05 2.57 -8.08
N TYR A 25 0.43 3.23 -7.09
CA TYR A 25 0.90 4.54 -6.66
C TYR A 25 2.30 4.37 -6.07
N PRO A 26 3.37 4.81 -6.76
CA PRO A 26 4.70 4.65 -6.23
C PRO A 26 4.76 5.49 -4.96
N ARG A 27 4.88 4.82 -3.81
CA ARG A 27 5.21 5.48 -2.56
C ARG A 27 6.57 6.14 -2.78
N GLN A 28 6.54 7.45 -3.05
CA GLN A 28 7.74 8.26 -3.31
C GLN A 28 8.71 8.24 -2.12
N PHE A 29 8.23 7.80 -0.96
CA PHE A 29 9.01 7.57 0.24
C PHE A 29 8.59 6.24 0.87
N CYS A 30 9.55 5.36 1.14
CA CYS A 30 9.35 4.21 2.01
C CYS A 30 9.80 4.59 3.43
N SER A 31 9.15 4.00 4.43
CA SER A 31 9.47 4.21 5.82
C SER A 31 10.66 3.32 6.25
N PRO A 32 11.63 3.87 6.99
CA PRO A 32 12.72 3.09 7.58
C PRO A 32 12.22 2.16 8.70
N ASN A 33 13.07 1.23 9.15
CA ASN A 33 12.75 0.35 10.27
C ASN A 33 12.47 1.16 11.55
N GLY A 34 11.45 0.77 12.31
CA GLY A 34 10.98 1.45 13.53
C GLY A 34 9.80 2.41 13.32
N GLU A 35 9.48 2.75 12.07
CA GLU A 35 8.35 3.64 11.75
C GLU A 35 7.03 2.89 11.59
N VAL A 36 5.91 3.59 11.78
CA VAL A 36 4.57 3.02 11.63
C VAL A 36 4.27 2.69 10.16
N CYS A 37 3.61 1.56 9.93
CA CYS A 37 3.17 1.12 8.61
C CYS A 37 1.73 0.60 8.63
N LEU A 38 1.06 0.70 7.47
CA LEU A 38 -0.26 0.11 7.23
C LEU A 38 -0.15 -1.22 6.46
N GLY A 39 0.91 -1.36 5.66
CA GLY A 39 1.21 -2.61 4.98
C GLY A 39 2.67 -2.73 4.54
N PRO A 40 3.06 -3.89 4.00
CA PRO A 40 4.43 -4.19 3.59
C PRO A 40 5.03 -3.15 2.64
N LEU A 41 4.24 -2.61 1.72
CA LEU A 41 4.70 -1.65 0.71
C LEU A 41 5.03 -0.26 1.27
N ASP A 42 4.63 0.04 2.51
CA ASP A 42 5.03 1.28 3.17
C ASP A 42 6.49 1.21 3.65
N CYS A 43 7.05 0.01 3.88
CA CYS A 43 8.38 -0.19 4.47
C CYS A 43 9.47 -0.40 3.42
N CYS A 44 10.66 0.17 3.63
CA CYS A 44 11.79 -0.04 2.72
C CYS A 44 12.27 -1.51 2.70
N SER A 45 12.18 -2.19 3.83
CA SER A 45 12.44 -3.63 3.99
C SER A 45 11.34 -4.52 3.40
N ARG A 46 10.19 -3.92 3.06
CA ARG A 46 8.94 -4.60 2.68
C ARG A 46 8.35 -5.52 3.75
N GLN A 47 8.67 -5.27 5.02
CA GLN A 47 8.14 -6.02 6.15
C GLN A 47 7.43 -5.06 7.11
N CYS A 48 6.13 -5.25 7.27
CA CYS A 48 5.29 -4.51 8.21
C CYS A 48 4.79 -5.48 9.27
N VAL A 49 5.42 -5.49 10.45
CA VAL A 49 5.14 -6.43 11.53
C VAL A 49 4.63 -5.63 12.73
N ASN A 50 3.47 -6.02 13.26
CA ASN A 50 2.82 -5.33 14.38
C ASN A 50 2.64 -3.81 14.13
N ALA A 51 2.28 -3.45 12.90
CA ALA A 51 2.14 -2.06 12.43
C ALA A 51 3.43 -1.21 12.46
N VAL A 52 4.61 -1.85 12.50
CA VAL A 52 5.92 -1.19 12.46
C VAL A 52 6.79 -1.79 11.35
N CYS A 53 7.51 -0.96 10.63
CA CYS A 53 8.51 -1.38 9.64
C CYS A 53 9.68 -2.05 10.35
N CYS A 54 10.10 -3.21 9.88
CA CYS A 54 11.23 -3.90 10.49
C CYS A 54 12.06 -4.64 9.44
N ASP A 55 13.28 -5.03 9.78
CA ASP A 55 14.13 -5.85 8.92
C ASP A 55 14.62 -7.07 9.69
N GLU A 56 14.24 -8.24 9.17
CA GLU A 56 14.55 -9.55 9.73
C GLU A 56 16.06 -9.86 9.62
N LEU A 57 16.73 -9.32 8.61
CA LEU A 57 18.16 -9.50 8.35
C LEU A 57 19.04 -8.72 9.32
N LEU A 58 18.50 -7.63 9.89
CA LEU A 58 19.16 -6.84 10.95
C LEU A 58 18.70 -7.24 12.37
N GLY A 59 17.83 -8.24 12.52
CA GLY A 59 17.33 -8.68 13.83
C GLY A 59 16.47 -7.62 14.56
N THR A 60 15.91 -6.66 13.82
CA THR A 60 15.12 -5.56 14.38
C THR A 60 13.63 -5.89 14.54
N CYS A 61 13.17 -6.97 13.90
CA CYS A 61 11.86 -7.54 14.15
C CYS A 61 11.91 -8.35 15.46
N LEU A 62 12.07 -7.68 16.60
CA LEU A 62 11.78 -8.30 17.90
C LEU A 62 10.27 -8.33 18.05
N ILE A 63 9.65 -9.35 17.45
CA ILE A 63 8.40 -9.87 17.99
C ILE A 63 8.80 -10.34 19.38
N ASP A 64 8.39 -9.58 20.39
CA ASP A 64 8.38 -9.93 21.80
C ASP A 64 8.20 -11.46 21.92
N TYR A 65 9.30 -12.19 22.17
CA TYR A 65 9.22 -13.60 22.50
C TYR A 65 9.04 -13.62 24.01
N PRO A 66 7.86 -13.96 24.53
CA PRO A 66 7.70 -14.10 25.96
C PRO A 66 8.48 -15.35 26.38
N GLU A 67 9.55 -15.15 27.14
CA GLU A 67 10.08 -16.13 28.09
C GLU A 67 9.59 -15.72 29.49
#